data_AF-W9NQG9-F1
#
_entry.id   AF-W9NQG9-F1
#
_cell.length_a   1.000
_cell.length_b   1.000
_cell.length_c   1.000
_cell.angle_alpha   90.00
_cell.angle_beta   90.00
_cell.angle_gamma   90.00
#
_symmetry.space_group_name_H-M   'P 1'
#
loop_
_entity.id
_entity.type
_entity.pdbx_description
1 polymer ?
#
loop_
_entity_poly.entity_id
_entity_poly.type
_entity_poly.pdbx_seq_one_letter_code
_entity_poly.pdbx_strand_id
1 'polypeptide(L)'
;MMSIKYLLFSVLLVGAVQAEDSKDLSKHNCCLHVKDASDAWWMTNPDITKEVCKSYYKDVAQFDSKTGTCNEHKNGTIKDVDWKSKCKIYGTSLGWTDDRVGAGYDATCYPIDA
;
A
#
# COMPACT_ATOMS: atom_id res chain seq x y z
N MET A 1 47.15 12.40 -45.58
CA MET A 1 46.17 11.44 -45.02
C MET A 1 45.26 12.21 -44.07
N MET A 2 43.97 11.92 -44.16
CA MET A 2 42.84 12.71 -43.69
C MET A 2 42.34 12.20 -42.33
N SER A 3 41.62 13.08 -41.62
CA SER A 3 40.63 12.78 -40.56
C SER A 3 41.14 12.45 -39.15
N ILE A 4 41.02 13.44 -38.27
CA ILE A 4 40.67 13.20 -36.86
C ILE A 4 39.40 14.00 -36.59
N LYS A 5 38.25 13.31 -36.67
CA LYS A 5 36.97 13.77 -36.12
C LYS A 5 36.79 13.04 -34.79
N TYR A 6 36.81 13.76 -33.69
CA TYR A 6 36.25 13.27 -32.43
C TYR A 6 35.29 14.33 -31.89
N LEU A 7 34.02 14.15 -32.23
CA LEU A 7 32.88 14.81 -31.58
C LEU A 7 32.74 14.19 -30.19
N LEU A 8 33.08 14.97 -29.16
CA LEU A 8 32.73 14.66 -27.78
C LEU A 8 31.23 14.88 -27.61
N PHE A 9 30.44 13.82 -27.80
CA PHE A 9 29.06 13.77 -27.34
C PHE A 9 29.09 13.58 -25.82
N SER A 10 29.07 14.70 -25.09
CA SER A 10 28.77 14.71 -23.66
C SER A 10 27.33 14.24 -23.48
N VAL A 11 27.16 12.96 -23.14
CA VAL A 11 25.89 12.41 -22.68
C VAL A 11 25.67 12.97 -21.27
N LEU A 12 24.94 14.08 -21.19
CA LEU A 12 24.26 14.48 -19.96
C LEU A 12 23.22 13.39 -19.68
N LEU A 13 23.63 12.37 -18.92
CA LEU A 13 22.73 11.49 -18.20
C LEU A 13 21.99 12.36 -17.18
N VAL A 14 20.92 13.00 -17.63
CA VAL A 14 19.85 13.48 -16.75
C VAL A 14 19.27 12.21 -16.14
N GLY A 15 19.82 11.83 -14.99
CA GLY A 15 19.26 10.76 -14.18
C GLY A 15 17.80 11.11 -13.94
N ALA A 16 16.90 10.30 -14.50
CA ALA A 16 15.54 10.24 -14.03
C ALA A 16 15.61 9.76 -12.58
N VAL A 17 15.75 10.70 -11.65
CA VAL A 17 15.45 10.47 -10.25
C VAL A 17 13.94 10.20 -10.26
N GLN A 18 13.57 8.92 -10.32
CA GLN A 18 12.22 8.51 -9.97
C GLN A 18 12.04 9.01 -8.54
N ALA A 19 11.28 10.09 -8.39
CA ALA A 19 10.78 10.48 -7.08
C ALA A 19 9.97 9.27 -6.62
N GLU A 20 10.51 8.51 -5.65
CA GLU A 20 9.71 7.56 -4.91
C GLU A 20 8.56 8.37 -4.33
N ASP A 21 7.34 8.21 -4.86
CA ASP A 21 6.15 8.81 -4.29
C ASP A 21 6.16 8.49 -2.80
N SER A 22 6.34 9.52 -1.97
CA SER A 22 6.34 9.35 -0.53
C SER A 22 4.95 8.86 -0.14
N LYS A 23 4.82 7.57 0.13
CA LYS A 23 3.54 6.93 0.45
C LYS A 23 2.89 7.66 1.61
N ASP A 24 1.62 8.02 1.45
CA ASP A 24 0.88 8.67 2.52
C ASP A 24 0.55 7.66 3.62
N LEU A 25 1.37 7.66 4.68
CA LEU A 25 1.24 6.75 5.81
C LEU A 25 0.00 7.02 6.67
N SER A 26 -0.75 8.10 6.41
CA SER A 26 -2.01 8.38 7.10
C SER A 26 -3.22 7.66 6.48
N LYS A 27 -3.04 7.02 5.32
CA LYS A 27 -4.09 6.31 4.59
C LYS A 27 -3.83 4.81 4.62
N HIS A 28 -4.64 4.08 5.36
CA HIS A 28 -4.44 2.66 5.60
C HIS A 28 -5.39 1.81 4.73
N ASN A 29 -4.93 0.65 4.26
CA ASN A 29 -5.79 -0.33 3.60
C ASN A 29 -5.45 -1.76 4.04
N CYS A 30 -6.48 -2.62 4.11
CA CYS A 30 -6.31 -4.06 4.25
C CYS A 30 -6.17 -4.69 2.86
N CYS A 31 -5.45 -5.80 2.77
CA CYS A 31 -5.14 -6.46 1.51
C CYS A 31 -5.43 -7.95 1.57
N LEU A 32 -5.63 -8.56 0.41
CA LEU A 32 -5.77 -10.01 0.24
C LEU A 32 -4.81 -10.53 -0.83
N HIS A 33 -4.30 -11.74 -0.60
CA HIS A 33 -3.50 -12.46 -1.58
C HIS A 33 -4.37 -13.49 -2.34
N VAL A 34 -4.45 -13.34 -3.66
CA VAL A 34 -5.24 -14.22 -4.53
C VAL A 34 -4.30 -15.19 -5.25
N LYS A 35 -4.23 -16.44 -4.78
CA LYS A 35 -3.24 -17.45 -5.24
C LYS A 35 -3.53 -18.03 -6.63
N ASP A 36 -4.78 -17.99 -7.10
CA ASP A 36 -5.20 -18.63 -8.36
C ASP A 36 -5.25 -17.65 -9.55
N ALA A 37 -4.82 -16.40 -9.36
CA ALA A 37 -4.61 -15.47 -10.45
C ALA A 37 -3.28 -15.80 -11.16
N SER A 38 -3.23 -15.67 -12.48
CA SER A 38 -2.02 -15.88 -13.30
C SER A 38 -0.81 -15.07 -12.81
N ASP A 39 -1.08 -13.98 -12.10
CA ASP A 39 -0.13 -13.12 -11.44
C ASP A 39 -0.52 -13.03 -9.97
N ALA A 40 -0.17 -14.02 -9.15
CA ALA A 40 -0.48 -13.99 -7.71
C ALA A 40 0.01 -12.66 -7.11
N TRP A 41 -0.95 -11.82 -6.72
CA TRP A 41 -0.71 -10.44 -6.34
C TRP A 41 -1.51 -10.07 -5.11
N TRP A 42 -0.95 -9.16 -4.34
CA TRP A 42 -1.65 -8.55 -3.22
C TRP A 42 -2.54 -7.42 -3.74
N MET A 43 -3.82 -7.50 -3.41
CA MET A 43 -4.81 -6.51 -3.80
C MET A 43 -5.40 -5.85 -2.57
N THR A 44 -5.73 -4.57 -2.66
CA THR A 44 -6.52 -3.90 -1.62
C THR A 44 -7.90 -4.55 -1.54
N ASN A 45 -8.45 -4.61 -0.32
CA ASN A 45 -9.83 -5.02 -0.11
C ASN A 45 -10.58 -3.88 0.62
N PRO A 46 -11.30 -3.03 -0.13
CA PRO A 46 -12.03 -1.88 0.44
C PRO A 46 -13.10 -2.28 1.46
N ASP A 47 -13.73 -3.45 1.32
CA ASP A 47 -14.76 -3.91 2.25
C ASP A 47 -14.17 -4.27 3.62
N ILE A 48 -13.09 -5.07 3.63
CA ILE A 48 -12.34 -5.36 4.86
C ILE A 48 -11.80 -4.06 5.47
N THR A 49 -11.26 -3.17 4.64
CA THR A 49 -10.72 -1.87 5.06
C THR A 49 -11.78 -1.02 5.73
N LYS A 50 -12.96 -0.91 5.13
CA LYS A 50 -14.10 -0.17 5.65
C LYS A 50 -14.55 -0.70 7.00
N GLU A 51 -14.70 -2.02 7.12
CA GLU A 51 -15.19 -2.64 8.36
C GLU A 51 -14.18 -2.52 9.50
N VAL A 52 -12.88 -2.71 9.21
CA VAL A 52 -11.80 -2.47 10.18
C VAL A 52 -11.79 -1.00 10.62
N CYS A 53 -11.83 -0.07 9.66
CA CYS A 53 -11.83 1.36 9.94
C CYS A 53 -12.98 1.78 10.86
N LYS A 54 -14.21 1.33 10.55
CA LYS A 54 -15.41 1.68 11.31
C LYS A 54 -15.47 0.99 12.68
N SER A 55 -15.00 -0.24 12.78
CA SER A 55 -15.12 -1.04 14.01
C SER A 55 -14.07 -0.64 15.05
N TYR A 56 -12.85 -0.30 14.62
CA TYR A 56 -11.72 -0.10 15.53
C TYR A 56 -11.22 1.35 15.60
N TYR A 57 -11.46 2.17 14.56
CA TYR A 57 -10.78 3.47 14.43
C TYR A 57 -11.73 4.65 14.16
N LYS A 58 -13.04 4.48 14.35
CA LYS A 58 -14.06 5.52 14.08
C LYS A 58 -13.79 6.89 14.74
N ASP A 59 -13.06 6.91 15.86
CA ASP A 59 -12.79 8.13 16.62
C ASP A 59 -11.52 8.86 16.12
N VAL A 60 -10.63 8.15 15.42
CA VAL A 60 -9.31 8.66 14.98
C VAL A 60 -9.10 8.62 13.47
N ALA A 61 -10.01 8.01 12.71
CA ALA A 61 -9.94 7.90 11.26
C ALA A 61 -11.32 7.76 10.63
N GLN A 62 -11.40 8.01 9.32
CA GLN A 62 -12.60 7.90 8.51
C GLN A 62 -12.32 7.12 7.23
N PHE A 63 -13.23 6.21 6.88
CA PHE A 63 -13.16 5.51 5.60
C PHE A 63 -13.50 6.45 4.44
N ASP A 64 -12.60 6.57 3.47
CA ASP A 64 -12.81 7.24 2.20
C ASP A 64 -13.21 6.21 1.14
N SER A 65 -14.47 6.25 0.71
CA SER A 65 -15.01 5.33 -0.29
C SER A 65 -14.46 5.57 -1.70
N LYS A 66 -13.83 6.72 -1.98
CA LYS A 66 -13.27 7.01 -3.31
C LYS A 66 -11.94 6.30 -3.51
N THR A 67 -11.11 6.28 -2.48
CA THR A 67 -9.80 5.64 -2.49
C THR A 67 -9.83 4.21 -1.94
N GLY A 68 -10.87 3.86 -1.18
CA GLY A 68 -10.96 2.58 -0.49
C GLY A 68 -10.01 2.47 0.71
N THR A 69 -9.60 3.60 1.28
CA THR A 69 -8.64 3.68 2.40
C THR A 69 -9.31 4.20 3.68
N CYS A 70 -8.73 3.85 4.83
CA CYS A 70 -9.03 4.44 6.13
C CYS A 70 -8.06 5.58 6.39
N ASN A 71 -8.55 6.80 6.39
CA ASN A 71 -7.73 8.00 6.46
C ASN A 71 -7.74 8.55 7.89
N GLU A 72 -6.57 8.70 8.49
CA GLU A 72 -6.43 9.31 9.81
C GLU A 72 -6.99 10.74 9.82
N HIS A 73 -7.63 11.11 10.92
CA HIS A 73 -7.95 12.50 11.20
C HIS A 73 -6.66 13.29 11.42
N LYS A 74 -6.71 14.63 11.33
CA LYS A 74 -5.54 15.52 11.49
C LYS A 74 -4.68 15.27 12.73
N ASN A 75 -5.29 14.77 13.82
CA ASN A 75 -4.61 14.40 15.07
C ASN A 75 -4.84 12.92 15.46
N GLY A 76 -5.37 12.12 14.54
CA GLY A 76 -5.49 10.68 14.72
C GLY A 76 -4.15 10.02 14.51
N THR A 77 -3.94 8.86 15.13
CA THR A 77 -2.76 8.03 14.85
C THR A 77 -3.16 6.58 14.98
N ILE A 78 -3.01 5.82 13.90
CA ILE A 78 -3.16 4.39 13.87
C ILE A 78 -1.75 3.80 13.80
N LYS A 79 -1.43 2.92 14.75
CA LYS A 79 -0.14 2.22 14.72
C LYS A 79 -0.19 1.14 13.65
N ASP A 80 0.81 1.09 12.77
CA ASP A 80 0.95 0.08 11.71
C ASP A 80 0.72 -1.35 12.21
N VAL A 81 1.36 -1.71 13.32
CA VAL A 81 1.25 -3.04 13.94
C VAL A 81 -0.17 -3.37 14.40
N ASP A 82 -0.91 -2.37 14.88
CA ASP A 82 -2.30 -2.55 15.32
C ASP A 82 -3.22 -2.67 14.09
N TRP A 83 -3.04 -1.81 13.09
CA TRP A 83 -3.79 -1.89 11.83
C TRP A 83 -3.64 -3.26 11.15
N LYS A 84 -2.39 -3.73 10.99
CA LYS A 84 -2.07 -5.06 10.47
C LYS A 84 -2.79 -6.15 11.26
N SER A 85 -2.73 -6.09 12.60
CA SER A 85 -3.42 -7.03 13.46
C SER A 85 -4.94 -7.02 13.23
N LYS A 86 -5.58 -5.85 13.11
CA LYS A 86 -7.03 -5.76 12.87
C LYS A 86 -7.44 -6.24 11.48
N CYS A 87 -6.66 -5.95 10.44
CA CYS A 87 -6.88 -6.54 9.11
C CYS A 87 -6.85 -8.08 9.19
N LYS A 88 -5.86 -8.65 9.87
CA LYS A 88 -5.72 -10.11 10.06
C LYS A 88 -6.91 -10.71 10.81
N ILE A 89 -7.30 -10.11 11.95
CA ILE A 89 -8.45 -10.56 12.74
C ILE A 89 -9.72 -10.55 11.90
N TYR A 90 -10.00 -9.46 11.17
CA TYR A 90 -11.23 -9.39 10.40
C TYR A 90 -11.19 -10.29 9.15
N GLY A 91 -10.10 -10.30 8.39
CA GLY A 91 -9.94 -11.17 7.23
C GLY A 91 -10.08 -12.66 7.57
N THR A 92 -9.48 -13.09 8.69
CA THR A 92 -9.60 -14.48 9.16
C THR A 92 -11.01 -14.84 9.63
N SER A 93 -11.73 -13.89 10.24
CA SER A 93 -13.14 -14.06 10.58
C SER A 93 -14.05 -14.28 9.35
N LEU A 94 -13.61 -13.84 8.17
CA LEU A 94 -14.28 -14.07 6.88
C LEU A 94 -13.82 -15.37 6.19
N GLY A 95 -12.97 -16.17 6.82
CA GLY A 95 -12.48 -17.45 6.30
C GLY A 95 -11.19 -17.39 5.48
N TRP A 96 -10.52 -16.23 5.41
CA TRP A 96 -9.18 -16.15 4.80
C TRP A 96 -8.14 -16.72 5.74
N THR A 97 -7.14 -17.41 5.19
CA THR A 97 -5.99 -17.86 5.98
C THR A 97 -5.09 -16.68 6.32
N ASP A 98 -4.43 -16.74 7.47
CA ASP A 98 -3.53 -15.70 7.98
C ASP A 98 -2.50 -15.21 6.95
N ASP A 99 -1.91 -16.13 6.18
CA ASP A 99 -0.90 -15.85 5.14
C ASP A 99 -1.47 -15.15 3.90
N ARG A 100 -2.80 -15.07 3.79
CA ARG A 100 -3.50 -14.41 2.69
C ARG A 100 -4.04 -13.05 3.05
N VAL A 101 -3.83 -12.59 4.29
CA VAL A 101 -4.26 -11.26 4.73
C VAL A 101 -3.04 -10.36 4.88
N GLY A 102 -3.13 -9.19 4.26
CA GLY A 102 -2.08 -8.19 4.16
C GLY A 102 -2.58 -6.84 4.63
N ALA A 103 -1.68 -5.86 4.63
CA ALA A 103 -2.03 -4.46 4.82
C ALA A 103 -1.05 -3.56 4.08
N GLY A 104 -1.41 -2.29 3.92
CA GLY A 104 -0.52 -1.29 3.38
C GLY A 104 -1.11 0.10 3.46
N TYR A 105 -0.49 1.01 2.70
CA TYR A 105 -0.78 2.43 2.73
C TYR A 105 -1.06 2.97 1.34
N ASP A 106 -2.03 3.88 1.23
CA ASP A 106 -2.33 4.61 -0.01
C ASP A 106 -2.37 3.68 -1.25
N ALA A 107 -3.20 2.64 -1.16
CA ALA A 107 -3.40 1.60 -2.18
C ALA A 107 -2.22 0.64 -2.44
N THR A 108 -1.15 0.71 -1.65
CA THR A 108 -0.09 -0.31 -1.67
C THR A 108 -0.47 -1.51 -0.81
N CYS A 109 0.08 -2.69 -1.11
CA CYS A 109 -0.19 -3.90 -0.35
C CYS A 109 1.05 -4.75 -0.08
N TYR A 110 1.16 -5.21 1.16
CA TYR A 110 2.27 -6.04 1.63
C TYR A 110 1.75 -7.19 2.50
N PRO A 111 2.49 -8.32 2.57
CA PRO A 111 2.27 -9.31 3.62
C PRO A 111 2.45 -8.66 4.99
N ILE A 112 1.72 -9.13 6.00
CA ILE A 112 1.85 -8.62 7.38
C ILE A 112 3.20 -9.03 8.00
N ASP A 113 3.72 -10.20 7.64
CA ASP A 113 4.93 -10.80 8.19
C ASP A 113 6.16 -10.66 7.26
N ALA A 114 6.18 -9.64 6.38
CA ALA A 114 7.27 -9.39 5.43
C ALA A 114 8.49 -8.69 6.04
#